data_AF-A0A8S3G465-F1
#
_entry.id   AF-A0A8S3G465-F1
#
_cell.length_a   1.000
_cell.length_b   1.000
_cell.length_c   1.000
_cell.angle_alpha   90.00
_cell.angle_beta   90.00
_cell.angle_gamma   90.00
#
_symmetry.space_group_name_H-M   'P 1'
#
loop_
_entity.id
_entity.type
_entity.pdbx_description
1 polymer ?
#
loop_
_entity_poly.entity_id
_entity_poly.type
_entity_poly.pdbx_seq_one_letter_code
_entity_poly.pdbx_strand_id
1 'polypeptide(L)'
;MFETLLTLLGKASMASNYYDQIRTICQQIETLEWLLTPIQFAPITHFDPKVHRVDQKANLYLQKASLDVQNMIAIEVAADGNCLYNSIICLSGNKASTPSKLRVRSLIELVKNENFYHNRFAHIVGPVNEAIKNIARNFSFSELYEIAALSNVLKCNIQSVYPTIAYCSDLNIMNNTFEHAQCSIASKTICLFWTHTESEIEARRSNVGNWSPNHFVPLLLPSDNSQSQNYLAQPKISGSGSTPTKATTKNNTLTQVRIPEFNADHNEMQPFQVPSTVITTTNEITTPRTNRRLQLAETCASVESTIVEHKRMQARERMAAKRAAATPEEAERQRILARERSAARRATLTQEKAEQQRTL
;
A
#
# COMPACT_ATOMS: atom_id res chain seq x y z
N MET A 1 6.93 19.86 12.94
CA MET A 1 7.19 18.72 13.83
C MET A 1 7.05 17.37 13.15
N PHE A 2 5.90 17.04 12.53
CA PHE A 2 5.73 15.74 11.86
C PHE A 2 6.79 15.46 10.78
N GLU A 3 7.25 16.47 10.04
CA GLU A 3 8.40 16.35 9.12
C GLU A 3 9.69 15.90 9.83
N THR A 4 9.96 16.44 11.01
CA THR A 4 11.13 16.08 11.83
C THR A 4 11.02 14.65 12.33
N LEU A 5 9.84 14.23 12.79
CA LEU A 5 9.57 12.84 13.19
C LEU A 5 9.73 11.88 12.01
N LEU A 6 9.19 12.23 10.84
CA LEU A 6 9.34 11.41 9.64
C LEU A 6 10.80 11.33 9.18
N THR A 7 11.57 12.42 9.31
CA THR A 7 13.01 12.40 9.04
C THR A 7 13.76 11.46 9.98
N LEU A 8 13.40 11.46 11.28
CA LEU A 8 13.99 10.56 12.27
C LEU A 8 13.65 9.09 11.97
N LEU A 9 12.38 8.79 11.67
CA LEU A 9 11.91 7.46 11.26
C LEU A 9 12.60 7.00 9.97
N GLY A 10 12.76 7.90 9.00
CA GLY A 10 13.47 7.63 7.76
C GLY A 10 14.93 7.24 7.98
N LYS A 11 15.63 7.91 8.91
CA LYS A 11 16.99 7.51 9.32
C LYS A 11 16.99 6.13 9.99
N ALA A 12 16.06 5.87 10.90
CA ALA A 12 15.92 4.55 11.55
C ALA A 12 15.67 3.42 10.51
N SER A 13 14.91 3.68 9.45
CA SER A 13 14.62 2.73 8.36
C SER A 13 15.85 2.24 7.57
N MET A 14 17.00 2.92 7.73
CA MET A 14 18.27 2.59 7.06
C MET A 14 19.21 1.78 7.95
N ALA A 15 18.89 1.60 9.23
CA ALA A 15 19.70 0.82 10.16
C ALA A 15 19.56 -0.70 9.91
N SER A 16 20.55 -1.48 10.36
CA SER A 16 20.48 -2.95 10.30
C SER A 16 19.39 -3.52 11.21
N ASN A 17 19.14 -2.88 12.36
CA ASN A 17 18.05 -3.17 13.29
C ASN A 17 16.91 -2.15 13.15
N TYR A 18 16.57 -1.78 11.91
CA TYR A 18 15.58 -0.73 11.64
C TYR A 18 14.26 -0.94 12.39
N TYR A 19 13.84 -2.19 12.54
CA TYR A 19 12.54 -2.55 13.09
C TYR A 19 12.42 -2.13 14.55
N ASP A 20 13.39 -2.52 15.37
CA ASP A 20 13.43 -2.17 16.80
C ASP A 20 13.55 -0.65 17.00
N GLN A 21 14.33 0.03 16.15
CA GLN A 21 14.47 1.48 16.22
C GLN A 21 13.16 2.20 15.90
N ILE A 22 12.50 1.84 14.79
CA ILE A 22 11.20 2.42 14.41
C ILE A 22 10.17 2.14 15.51
N ARG A 23 10.10 0.91 16.02
CA ARG A 23 9.20 0.54 17.10
C ARG A 23 9.41 1.38 18.36
N THR A 24 10.67 1.55 18.78
CA THR A 24 11.04 2.38 19.92
C THR A 24 10.62 3.83 19.72
N ILE A 25 10.87 4.40 18.53
CA ILE A 25 10.47 5.78 18.20
C ILE A 25 8.95 5.91 18.23
N CYS A 26 8.20 4.98 17.63
CA CYS A 26 6.74 4.98 17.65
C CYS A 26 6.20 4.93 19.09
N GLN A 27 6.74 4.05 19.95
CA GLN A 27 6.35 3.97 21.36
C GLN A 27 6.62 5.28 22.11
N GLN A 28 7.74 5.95 21.85
CA GLN A 28 8.03 7.27 22.43
C GLN A 28 7.03 8.32 21.94
N ILE A 29 6.70 8.33 20.65
CA ILE A 29 5.70 9.25 20.09
C ILE A 29 4.32 9.01 20.72
N GLU A 30 3.96 7.77 21.02
CA GLU A 30 2.67 7.45 21.64
C GLU A 30 2.49 8.06 23.04
N THR A 31 3.60 8.30 23.76
CA THR A 31 3.54 8.99 25.06
C THR A 31 3.14 10.47 24.94
N LEU A 32 3.16 11.03 23.73
CA LEU A 32 2.81 12.41 23.44
C LEU A 32 1.33 12.49 23.04
N GLU A 33 0.45 12.56 24.04
CA GLU A 33 -1.02 12.53 23.87
C GLU A 33 -1.54 13.47 22.77
N TRP A 34 -0.99 14.68 22.69
CA TRP A 34 -1.36 15.68 21.70
C TRP A 34 -1.02 15.28 20.25
N LEU A 35 -0.01 14.42 20.03
CA LEU A 35 0.31 13.86 18.71
C LEU A 35 -0.69 12.79 18.28
N LEU A 36 -1.40 12.17 19.24
CA LEU A 36 -2.38 11.13 19.01
C LEU A 36 -3.83 11.62 19.02
N THR A 37 -4.07 12.92 19.22
CA THR A 37 -5.43 13.49 19.14
C THR A 37 -6.13 13.01 17.85
N PRO A 38 -7.33 12.42 17.93
CA PRO A 38 -8.02 11.88 16.76
C PRO A 38 -8.12 12.90 15.62
N ILE A 39 -7.92 12.44 14.38
CA ILE A 39 -8.12 13.30 13.21
C ILE A 39 -9.62 13.49 13.02
N GLN A 40 -10.08 14.74 13.08
CA GLN A 40 -11.43 15.10 12.66
C GLN A 40 -11.47 15.05 11.14
N PHE A 41 -11.95 13.92 10.60
CA PHE A 41 -12.02 13.68 9.17
C PHE A 41 -13.47 13.69 8.71
N ALA A 42 -13.85 14.76 8.00
CA ALA A 42 -15.14 14.89 7.35
C ALA A 42 -14.91 14.88 5.84
N PRO A 43 -14.98 13.70 5.18
CA PRO A 43 -14.60 13.61 3.77
C PRO A 43 -15.57 14.38 2.88
N ILE A 44 -15.00 15.11 1.92
CA ILE A 44 -15.66 15.60 0.72
C ILE A 44 -15.94 14.39 -0.16
N THR A 45 -17.20 14.23 -0.56
CA THR A 45 -17.64 13.09 -1.39
C THR A 45 -18.11 13.50 -2.78
N HIS A 46 -18.28 14.79 -3.02
CA HIS A 46 -18.75 15.33 -4.28
C HIS A 46 -17.69 16.21 -4.91
N PHE A 47 -17.57 16.11 -6.23
CA PHE A 47 -16.73 16.95 -7.05
C PHE A 47 -17.21 18.40 -6.98
N ASP A 48 -16.26 19.32 -7.00
CA ASP A 48 -16.50 20.75 -7.11
C ASP A 48 -15.45 21.31 -8.07
N PRO A 49 -15.83 21.75 -9.28
CA PRO A 49 -14.89 22.24 -10.28
C PRO A 49 -14.15 23.52 -9.86
N LYS A 50 -14.58 24.21 -8.80
CA LYS A 50 -13.88 25.39 -8.28
C LYS A 50 -12.67 25.02 -7.42
N VAL A 51 -12.68 23.83 -6.83
CA VAL A 51 -11.68 23.39 -5.85
C VAL A 51 -10.88 22.20 -6.39
N HIS A 52 -11.51 21.34 -7.19
CA HIS A 52 -10.95 20.10 -7.68
C HIS A 52 -10.60 20.20 -9.16
N ARG A 53 -9.49 19.55 -9.53
CA ARG A 53 -9.07 19.39 -10.93
C ARG A 53 -9.21 17.94 -11.30
N VAL A 54 -9.64 17.68 -12.52
CA VAL A 54 -9.86 16.33 -13.03
C VAL A 54 -8.53 15.73 -13.49
N ASP A 55 -8.20 14.53 -13.02
CA ASP A 55 -7.09 13.75 -13.55
C ASP A 55 -7.54 13.03 -14.83
N GLN A 56 -7.15 13.59 -15.97
CA GLN A 56 -7.54 13.06 -17.29
C GLN A 56 -6.97 11.66 -17.54
N LYS A 57 -5.76 11.36 -17.05
CA LYS A 57 -5.14 10.04 -17.26
C LYS A 57 -5.85 9.01 -16.39
N ALA A 58 -6.08 9.33 -15.12
CA ALA A 58 -6.81 8.45 -14.23
C ALA A 58 -8.24 8.20 -14.71
N ASN A 59 -8.93 9.19 -15.27
CA ASN A 59 -10.25 8.96 -15.86
C ASN A 59 -10.25 7.97 -17.05
N LEU A 60 -9.17 7.88 -17.82
CA LEU A 60 -9.04 6.83 -18.85
C LEU A 60 -8.93 5.44 -18.23
N TYR A 61 -8.22 5.34 -17.10
CA TYR A 61 -8.14 4.10 -16.32
C TYR A 61 -9.49 3.74 -15.67
N LEU A 62 -10.26 4.75 -15.22
CA LEU A 62 -11.53 4.56 -14.54
C LEU A 62 -12.57 3.87 -15.44
N GLN A 63 -12.51 4.08 -16.75
CA GLN A 63 -13.33 3.34 -17.74
C GLN A 63 -13.11 1.82 -17.70
N LYS A 64 -12.01 1.36 -17.10
CA LYS A 64 -11.66 -0.06 -16.93
C LYS A 64 -11.87 -0.54 -15.49
N ALA A 65 -12.37 0.30 -14.58
CA ALA A 65 -12.73 -0.09 -13.22
C ALA A 65 -14.10 -0.78 -13.17
N SER A 66 -14.54 -1.16 -11.97
CA SER A 66 -15.85 -1.75 -11.74
C SER A 66 -16.99 -0.75 -12.02
N LEU A 67 -18.14 -1.26 -12.45
CA LEU A 67 -19.28 -0.43 -12.91
C LEU A 67 -19.81 0.54 -11.86
N ASP A 68 -19.70 0.19 -10.57
CA ASP A 68 -20.17 0.98 -9.43
C ASP A 68 -19.40 2.29 -9.23
N VAL A 69 -18.19 2.41 -9.78
CA VAL A 69 -17.33 3.59 -9.64
C VAL A 69 -17.03 4.29 -10.98
N GLN A 70 -17.46 3.73 -12.11
CA GLN A 70 -17.21 4.29 -13.45
C GLN A 70 -17.83 5.67 -13.68
N ASN A 71 -18.88 6.01 -12.94
CA ASN A 71 -19.54 7.33 -12.99
C ASN A 71 -18.89 8.37 -12.06
N MET A 72 -17.88 7.98 -11.29
CA MET A 72 -17.13 8.91 -10.44
C MET A 72 -16.12 9.73 -11.25
N ILE A 73 -15.51 10.71 -10.61
CA ILE A 73 -14.52 11.61 -11.21
C ILE A 73 -13.20 11.42 -10.46
N ALA A 74 -12.15 11.05 -11.19
CA ALA A 74 -10.80 10.98 -10.64
C ALA A 74 -10.19 12.38 -10.50
N ILE A 75 -9.64 12.67 -9.32
CA ILE A 75 -9.15 14.01 -8.97
C ILE A 75 -7.62 14.04 -9.00
N GLU A 76 -7.08 15.07 -9.65
CA GLU A 76 -5.63 15.29 -9.78
C GLU A 76 -5.01 15.52 -8.39
N VAL A 77 -3.97 14.74 -8.08
CA VAL A 77 -3.11 14.95 -6.91
C VAL A 77 -1.64 14.78 -7.31
N ALA A 78 -0.73 15.33 -6.50
CA ALA A 78 0.70 15.25 -6.82
C ALA A 78 1.22 13.80 -6.79
N ALA A 79 1.93 13.40 -7.84
CA ALA A 79 2.56 12.09 -8.00
C ALA A 79 4.02 12.07 -7.50
N ASP A 80 4.22 12.51 -6.26
CA ASP A 80 5.54 12.73 -5.64
C ASP A 80 5.96 11.58 -4.71
N GLY A 81 5.30 10.42 -4.78
CA GLY A 81 5.44 9.34 -3.79
C GLY A 81 4.63 9.57 -2.50
N ASN A 82 3.94 10.71 -2.35
CA ASN A 82 2.98 10.94 -1.26
C ASN A 82 1.52 10.93 -1.75
N CYS A 83 1.28 10.52 -3.01
CA CYS A 83 -0.02 10.59 -3.67
C CYS A 83 -1.17 9.97 -2.85
N LEU A 84 -0.95 8.88 -2.11
CA LEU A 84 -1.94 8.33 -1.18
C LEU A 84 -2.38 9.37 -0.14
N TYR A 85 -1.42 9.98 0.56
CA TYR A 85 -1.71 10.98 1.58
C TYR A 85 -2.22 12.30 1.00
N ASN A 86 -1.72 12.70 -0.17
CA ASN A 86 -2.25 13.84 -0.92
C ASN A 86 -3.72 13.64 -1.29
N SER A 87 -4.11 12.41 -1.65
CA SER A 87 -5.51 12.03 -1.89
C SER A 87 -6.37 12.22 -0.66
N ILE A 88 -5.91 11.76 0.51
CA ILE A 88 -6.64 11.97 1.77
C ILE A 88 -6.76 13.45 2.13
N ILE A 89 -5.70 14.24 1.92
CA ILE A 89 -5.73 15.69 2.18
C ILE A 89 -6.74 16.38 1.28
N CYS A 90 -6.73 16.04 -0.03
CA CYS A 90 -7.72 16.52 -0.99
C CYS A 90 -9.15 16.23 -0.51
N LEU A 91 -9.42 15.00 -0.07
CA LEU A 91 -10.72 14.59 0.46
C LEU A 91 -11.09 15.25 1.79
N SER A 92 -10.11 15.64 2.61
CA SER A 92 -10.37 16.18 3.94
C SER A 92 -10.94 17.59 3.94
N GLY A 93 -10.68 18.38 2.88
CA GLY A 93 -10.88 19.83 2.88
C GLY A 93 -10.04 20.60 3.92
N ASN A 94 -9.23 19.92 4.72
CA ASN A 94 -8.51 20.48 5.85
C ASN A 94 -7.04 20.76 5.48
N LYS A 95 -6.73 22.03 5.25
CA LYS A 95 -5.38 22.50 4.91
C LYS A 95 -4.33 22.29 6.01
N ALA A 96 -4.75 21.99 7.25
CA ALA A 96 -3.81 21.73 8.35
C ALA A 96 -3.25 20.30 8.34
N SER A 97 -3.84 19.39 7.55
CA SER A 97 -3.30 18.04 7.37
C SER A 97 -2.15 18.07 6.37
N THR A 98 -1.04 17.40 6.72
CA THR A 98 0.13 17.26 5.85
C THR A 98 0.41 15.79 5.56
N PRO A 99 1.09 15.45 4.44
CA PRO A 99 1.41 14.07 4.11
C PRO A 99 2.21 13.38 5.22
N SER A 100 3.20 14.09 5.77
CA SER A 100 4.04 13.56 6.85
C SER A 100 3.25 13.32 8.15
N LYS A 101 2.24 14.14 8.45
CA LYS A 101 1.35 13.89 9.60
C LYS A 101 0.58 12.60 9.43
N LEU A 102 -0.01 12.37 8.26
CA LEU A 102 -0.76 11.16 7.97
C LEU A 102 0.14 9.93 7.96
N ARG A 103 1.29 10.01 7.27
CA ARG A 103 2.27 8.91 7.19
C ARG A 103 2.79 8.47 8.56
N VAL A 104 3.20 9.42 9.42
CA VAL A 104 3.67 9.10 10.77
C VAL A 104 2.57 8.42 11.58
N ARG A 105 1.32 8.87 11.46
CA ARG A 105 0.18 8.26 12.16
C ARG A 105 -0.15 6.86 11.64
N SER A 106 -0.12 6.65 10.32
CA SER A 106 -0.26 5.32 9.71
C SER A 106 0.84 4.36 10.19
N LEU A 107 2.07 4.84 10.31
CA LEU A 107 3.18 4.02 10.81
C LEU A 107 2.98 3.62 12.27
N ILE A 108 2.57 4.55 13.14
CA ILE A 108 2.27 4.25 14.54
C ILE A 108 1.14 3.23 14.64
N GLU A 109 0.06 3.41 13.87
CA GLU A 109 -1.07 2.47 13.82
C GLU A 109 -0.63 1.04 13.40
N LEU A 110 0.22 0.91 12.38
CA LEU A 110 0.76 -0.38 11.94
C LEU A 110 1.64 -1.04 12.99
N VAL A 111 2.57 -0.28 13.60
CA VAL A 111 3.48 -0.79 14.63
C VAL A 111 2.71 -1.23 15.87
N LYS A 112 1.72 -0.43 16.30
CA LYS A 112 0.90 -0.71 17.48
C LYS A 112 0.07 -1.97 17.31
N ASN A 113 -0.49 -2.18 16.13
CA ASN A 113 -1.40 -3.29 15.83
C ASN A 113 -0.75 -4.31 14.87
N GLU A 114 0.56 -4.49 14.91
CA GLU A 114 1.34 -5.32 13.98
C GLU A 114 0.72 -6.71 13.77
N ASN A 115 0.39 -7.40 14.87
CA ASN A 115 -0.17 -8.75 14.82
C ASN A 115 -1.48 -8.82 14.02
N PHE A 116 -2.32 -7.79 14.14
CA PHE A 116 -3.58 -7.71 13.37
C PHE A 116 -3.28 -7.64 11.87
N TYR A 117 -2.40 -6.72 11.46
CA TYR A 117 -2.04 -6.56 10.05
C TYR A 117 -1.27 -7.77 9.49
N HIS A 118 -0.42 -8.38 10.31
CA HIS A 118 0.31 -9.59 9.95
C HIS A 118 -0.66 -10.74 9.66
N ASN A 119 -1.52 -11.08 10.61
CA ASN A 119 -2.44 -12.19 10.50
C ASN A 119 -3.42 -11.99 9.33
N ARG A 120 -3.85 -10.74 9.09
CA ARG A 120 -4.86 -10.44 8.06
C ARG A 120 -4.30 -10.34 6.65
N PHE A 121 -3.09 -9.80 6.47
CA PHE A 121 -2.62 -9.40 5.14
C PHE A 121 -1.28 -10.00 4.72
N ALA A 122 -0.45 -10.53 5.64
CA ALA A 122 0.93 -10.89 5.30
C ALA A 122 1.06 -12.02 4.27
N HIS A 123 0.07 -12.91 4.20
CA HIS A 123 0.02 -13.98 3.20
C HIS A 123 -0.31 -13.48 1.78
N ILE A 124 -0.82 -12.25 1.63
CA ILE A 124 -1.24 -11.67 0.35
C ILE A 124 -0.28 -10.55 -0.05
N VAL A 125 0.04 -9.65 0.87
CA VAL A 125 0.81 -8.41 0.60
C VAL A 125 2.30 -8.60 0.87
N GLY A 126 2.66 -9.53 1.78
CA GLY A 126 4.03 -9.79 2.19
C GLY A 126 4.35 -9.33 3.61
N PRO A 127 5.63 -9.28 4.01
CA PRO A 127 6.00 -9.05 5.40
C PRO A 127 5.71 -7.63 5.90
N VAL A 128 4.97 -7.51 7.01
CA VAL A 128 4.60 -6.21 7.63
C VAL A 128 5.83 -5.36 7.99
N ASN A 129 6.92 -5.99 8.42
CA ASN A 129 8.15 -5.28 8.81
C ASN A 129 8.80 -4.53 7.64
N GLU A 130 8.75 -5.08 6.42
CA GLU A 130 9.24 -4.36 5.22
C GLU A 130 8.31 -3.22 4.83
N ALA A 131 6.99 -3.36 5.01
CA ALA A 131 6.05 -2.26 4.84
C ALA A 131 6.33 -1.12 5.85
N ILE A 132 6.49 -1.44 7.14
CA ILE A 132 6.87 -0.48 8.20
C ILE A 132 8.15 0.28 7.84
N LYS A 133 9.17 -0.43 7.33
CA LYS A 133 10.41 0.17 6.87
C LYS A 133 10.21 1.14 5.70
N ASN A 134 9.39 0.77 4.71
CA ASN A 134 9.11 1.60 3.55
C ASN A 134 8.34 2.86 3.96
N ILE A 135 7.27 2.72 4.74
CA ILE A 135 6.43 3.81 5.22
C ILE A 135 7.21 4.83 6.05
N ALA A 136 8.25 4.40 6.76
CA ALA A 136 9.10 5.30 7.53
C ALA A 136 9.86 6.31 6.66
N ARG A 137 9.93 6.13 5.33
CA ARG A 137 10.64 7.02 4.40
C ARG A 137 9.67 8.01 3.77
N ASN A 138 10.04 9.28 3.74
CA ASN A 138 9.28 10.26 2.99
C ASN A 138 9.38 9.95 1.48
N PHE A 139 8.32 10.27 0.73
CA PHE A 139 8.22 10.02 -0.72
C PHE A 139 8.33 8.54 -1.14
N SER A 140 8.19 7.59 -0.21
CA SER A 140 8.06 6.17 -0.57
C SER A 140 6.66 5.88 -1.13
N PHE A 141 6.59 5.06 -2.17
CA PHE A 141 5.32 4.51 -2.63
C PHE A 141 4.59 3.80 -1.49
N SER A 142 3.26 3.97 -1.49
CA SER A 142 2.40 3.33 -0.51
C SER A 142 1.79 2.05 -1.04
N GLU A 143 1.54 1.10 -0.15
CA GLU A 143 0.94 -0.19 -0.45
C GLU A 143 -0.41 -0.37 0.30
N LEU A 144 -0.96 -1.59 0.28
CA LEU A 144 -2.25 -1.91 0.90
C LEU A 144 -2.23 -1.75 2.43
N TYR A 145 -1.08 -1.94 3.07
CA TYR A 145 -0.94 -1.77 4.52
C TYR A 145 -1.27 -0.33 4.95
N GLU A 146 -0.82 0.67 4.19
CA GLU A 146 -1.09 2.07 4.45
C GLU A 146 -2.57 2.41 4.28
N ILE A 147 -3.24 1.83 3.29
CA ILE A 147 -4.69 2.02 3.08
C ILE A 147 -5.45 1.46 4.29
N ALA A 148 -5.12 0.24 4.71
CA ALA A 148 -5.75 -0.40 5.88
C ALA A 148 -5.45 0.36 7.19
N ALA A 149 -4.23 0.88 7.35
CA ALA A 149 -3.88 1.69 8.51
C ALA A 149 -4.58 3.05 8.50
N LEU A 150 -4.69 3.68 7.32
CA LEU A 150 -5.40 4.95 7.17
C LEU A 150 -6.89 4.81 7.48
N SER A 151 -7.54 3.70 7.14
CA SER A 151 -8.96 3.52 7.50
C SER A 151 -9.18 3.62 9.01
N ASN A 152 -8.27 3.01 9.80
CA ASN A 152 -8.26 3.10 11.26
C ASN A 152 -7.89 4.50 11.77
N VAL A 153 -6.83 5.11 11.24
CA VAL A 153 -6.37 6.46 11.64
C VAL A 153 -7.43 7.53 11.39
N LEU A 154 -8.15 7.43 10.27
CA LEU A 154 -9.20 8.37 9.87
C LEU A 154 -10.57 8.03 10.46
N LYS A 155 -10.74 6.82 11.02
CA LYS A 155 -12.05 6.27 11.42
C LYS A 155 -13.07 6.32 10.29
N CYS A 156 -12.62 5.95 9.09
CA CYS A 156 -13.36 6.05 7.84
C CYS A 156 -13.09 4.81 7.01
N ASN A 157 -14.11 4.25 6.37
CA ASN A 157 -13.90 3.14 5.44
C ASN A 157 -13.23 3.66 4.18
N ILE A 158 -12.33 2.86 3.61
CA ILE A 158 -11.64 3.19 2.35
C ILE A 158 -11.91 2.09 1.34
N GLN A 159 -12.69 2.39 0.31
CA GLN A 159 -12.83 1.55 -0.87
C GLN A 159 -11.60 1.76 -1.75
N SER A 160 -10.76 0.74 -1.83
CA SER A 160 -9.64 0.67 -2.77
C SER A 160 -10.18 0.18 -4.10
N VAL A 161 -9.93 0.93 -5.17
CA VAL A 161 -10.41 0.63 -6.51
C VAL A 161 -9.23 0.36 -7.42
N TYR A 162 -9.17 -0.83 -8.01
CA TYR A 162 -8.11 -1.22 -8.95
C TYR A 162 -8.69 -1.39 -10.36
N PRO A 163 -8.07 -0.82 -11.41
CA PRO A 163 -8.58 -0.98 -12.77
C PRO A 163 -8.38 -2.42 -13.25
N THR A 164 -9.32 -2.93 -14.03
CA THR A 164 -9.30 -4.30 -14.58
C THR A 164 -8.30 -4.40 -15.74
N ILE A 165 -7.03 -4.13 -15.47
CA ILE A 165 -5.92 -4.14 -16.44
C ILE A 165 -4.97 -5.26 -16.04
N ALA A 166 -4.76 -6.22 -16.94
CA ALA A 166 -3.96 -7.41 -16.66
C ALA A 166 -4.40 -8.11 -15.35
N TYR A 167 -5.71 -8.13 -15.11
CA TYR A 167 -6.28 -8.60 -13.87
C TYR A 167 -5.96 -10.08 -13.62
N CYS A 168 -5.44 -10.39 -12.43
CA CYS A 168 -5.34 -11.74 -11.91
C CYS A 168 -6.14 -11.86 -10.60
N SER A 169 -6.57 -13.08 -10.25
CA SER A 169 -7.35 -13.36 -9.04
C SER A 169 -6.70 -12.85 -7.76
N ASP A 170 -5.38 -12.79 -7.73
CA ASP A 170 -4.61 -12.37 -6.55
C ASP A 170 -4.71 -10.85 -6.30
N LEU A 171 -5.14 -10.07 -7.31
CA LEU A 171 -5.38 -8.63 -7.19
C LEU A 171 -6.75 -8.30 -6.59
N ASN A 172 -7.56 -9.30 -6.23
CA ASN A 172 -8.86 -9.09 -5.57
C ASN A 172 -8.77 -8.21 -4.33
N ILE A 173 -7.71 -8.37 -3.54
CA ILE A 173 -7.50 -7.54 -2.33
C ILE A 173 -7.35 -6.04 -2.66
N MET A 174 -6.88 -5.71 -3.86
CA MET A 174 -6.69 -4.33 -4.28
C MET A 174 -8.01 -3.65 -4.66
N ASN A 175 -9.06 -4.43 -4.91
CA ASN A 175 -10.40 -3.94 -5.22
C ASN A 175 -11.37 -4.29 -4.08
N ASN A 176 -11.08 -3.80 -2.87
CA ASN A 176 -11.78 -4.15 -1.64
C ASN A 176 -12.03 -2.93 -0.74
N THR A 177 -12.97 -3.06 0.19
CA THR A 177 -13.25 -2.05 1.21
C THR A 177 -12.49 -2.37 2.50
N PHE A 178 -11.61 -1.46 2.89
CA PHE A 178 -10.89 -1.49 4.14
C PHE A 178 -11.72 -0.80 5.22
N GLU A 179 -12.41 -1.61 6.02
CA GLU A 179 -13.20 -1.15 7.14
C GLU A 179 -12.31 -0.74 8.31
N HIS A 180 -12.71 0.30 9.04
CA HIS A 180 -12.07 0.63 10.31
C HIS A 180 -12.55 -0.34 11.41
N ALA A 181 -11.65 -0.71 12.32
CA ALA A 181 -11.86 -1.81 13.27
C ALA A 181 -13.02 -1.57 14.25
N GLN A 182 -13.40 -0.31 14.49
CA GLN A 182 -14.50 0.06 15.39
C GLN A 182 -15.74 0.46 14.59
N CYS A 183 -16.07 -0.33 13.57
CA CYS A 183 -17.10 -0.04 12.58
C CYS A 183 -18.41 0.43 13.26
N SER A 184 -18.72 1.72 13.08
CA SER A 184 -20.04 2.25 13.42
C SER A 184 -20.94 2.10 12.19
N ILE A 185 -22.23 1.84 12.39
CA ILE A 185 -23.21 1.69 11.29
C ILE A 185 -23.24 2.94 10.36
N ALA A 186 -22.77 4.09 10.84
CA ALA A 186 -22.75 5.37 10.11
C ALA A 186 -21.38 5.74 9.50
N SER A 187 -20.46 4.78 9.35
CA SER A 187 -19.11 5.09 8.88
C SER A 187 -19.12 5.44 7.39
N LYS A 188 -18.66 6.65 7.06
CA LYS A 188 -18.52 7.10 5.68
C LYS A 188 -17.47 6.25 4.95
N THR A 189 -17.67 6.05 3.65
CA THR A 189 -16.70 5.40 2.77
C THR A 189 -16.14 6.44 1.80
N ILE A 190 -14.82 6.49 1.67
CA ILE A 190 -14.12 7.22 0.61
C ILE A 190 -13.55 6.24 -0.42
N CYS A 191 -13.36 6.69 -1.65
CA CYS A 191 -12.84 5.86 -2.73
C CYS A 191 -11.45 6.35 -3.14
N LEU A 192 -10.48 5.44 -3.15
CA LEU A 192 -9.13 5.66 -3.65
C LEU A 192 -8.88 4.78 -4.85
N PHE A 193 -8.32 5.35 -5.91
CA PHE A 193 -8.13 4.66 -7.18
C PHE A 193 -6.65 4.48 -7.51
N TRP A 194 -6.28 3.24 -7.78
CA TRP A 194 -4.96 2.88 -8.30
C TRP A 194 -4.87 3.26 -9.77
N THR A 195 -3.86 4.04 -10.13
CA THR A 195 -3.69 4.52 -11.49
C THR A 195 -2.21 4.63 -11.85
N HIS A 196 -1.93 5.20 -13.02
CA HIS A 196 -0.59 5.46 -13.50
C HIS A 196 -0.45 6.91 -13.97
N THR A 197 0.71 7.51 -13.77
CA THR A 197 1.03 8.86 -14.24
C THR A 197 1.18 8.99 -15.76
N GLU A 198 1.09 7.88 -16.49
CA GLU A 198 1.25 7.79 -17.96
C GLU A 198 0.06 7.04 -18.54
N SER A 199 -0.11 7.06 -19.86
CA SER A 199 -1.11 6.20 -20.51
C SER A 199 -0.73 4.71 -20.36
N GLU A 200 -1.70 3.80 -20.51
CA GLU A 200 -1.42 2.35 -20.39
C GLU A 200 -0.37 1.87 -21.39
N ILE A 201 -0.41 2.39 -22.63
CA ILE A 201 0.53 2.03 -23.68
C ILE A 201 1.95 2.42 -23.28
N GLU A 202 2.13 3.63 -22.75
CA GLU A 202 3.43 4.14 -22.29
C GLU A 202 3.92 3.37 -21.06
N ALA A 203 3.05 3.17 -20.06
CA ALA A 203 3.37 2.43 -18.85
C ALA A 203 3.86 1.01 -19.17
N ARG A 204 3.16 0.30 -20.07
CA ARG A 204 3.58 -1.03 -20.54
C ARG A 204 4.87 -0.99 -21.32
N ARG A 205 5.07 -0.01 -22.20
CA ARG A 205 6.30 0.14 -22.97
C ARG A 205 7.51 0.30 -22.05
N SER A 206 7.37 1.11 -21.00
CA SER A 206 8.41 1.36 -20.00
C SER A 206 8.68 0.15 -19.09
N ASN A 207 7.71 -0.76 -18.95
CA ASN A 207 7.77 -1.91 -18.04
C ASN A 207 7.66 -3.28 -18.77
N VAL A 208 8.33 -3.41 -19.92
CA VAL A 208 8.50 -4.69 -20.65
C VAL A 208 7.15 -5.39 -20.93
N GLY A 209 6.13 -4.62 -21.28
CA GLY A 209 4.77 -5.10 -21.57
C GLY A 209 3.86 -5.22 -20.34
N ASN A 210 4.39 -5.17 -19.13
CA ASN A 210 3.62 -5.27 -17.90
C ASN A 210 3.07 -3.91 -17.49
N TRP A 211 1.85 -3.90 -16.93
CA TRP A 211 1.30 -2.71 -16.31
C TRP A 211 1.35 -2.88 -14.78
N SER A 212 1.73 -1.81 -14.09
CA SER A 212 1.70 -1.74 -12.62
C SER A 212 1.31 -0.32 -12.22
N PRO A 213 0.45 -0.12 -11.21
CA PRO A 213 0.13 1.23 -10.76
C PRO A 213 1.35 1.91 -10.15
N ASN A 214 1.41 3.23 -10.25
CA ASN A 214 2.43 4.05 -9.57
C ASN A 214 1.85 5.32 -8.93
N HIS A 215 0.52 5.47 -8.93
CA HIS A 215 -0.14 6.68 -8.48
C HIS A 215 -1.50 6.35 -7.85
N PHE A 216 -1.87 7.14 -6.85
CA PHE A 216 -3.18 7.13 -6.21
C PHE A 216 -3.88 8.45 -6.47
N VAL A 217 -5.17 8.37 -6.77
CA VAL A 217 -6.05 9.53 -6.86
C VAL A 217 -7.33 9.26 -6.07
N PRO A 218 -7.97 10.28 -5.46
CA PRO A 218 -9.29 10.10 -4.90
C PRO A 218 -10.36 10.13 -6.00
N LEU A 219 -11.44 9.38 -5.78
CA LEU A 219 -12.64 9.46 -6.60
C LEU A 219 -13.74 10.23 -5.87
N LEU A 220 -14.40 11.14 -6.58
CA LEU A 220 -15.54 11.89 -6.08
C LEU A 220 -16.79 11.64 -6.94
N LEU A 221 -17.96 11.70 -6.32
CA LEU A 221 -19.23 11.67 -7.05
C LEU A 221 -19.39 12.97 -7.86
N PRO A 222 -20.04 12.93 -9.04
CA PRO A 222 -20.43 14.15 -9.74
C PRO A 222 -21.31 15.05 -8.86
N SER A 223 -21.25 16.36 -9.03
CA SER A 223 -22.14 17.27 -8.30
C SER A 223 -23.59 17.08 -8.78
N ASP A 224 -24.56 16.99 -7.86
CA ASP A 224 -25.99 16.80 -8.16
C ASP A 224 -26.58 17.85 -9.14
N ASN A 225 -25.97 19.04 -9.20
CA ASN A 225 -26.41 20.15 -10.04
C ASN A 225 -26.02 20.03 -11.53
N SER A 226 -25.40 18.93 -11.96
CA SER A 226 -24.92 18.79 -13.33
C SER A 226 -25.83 17.92 -14.20
N GLN A 227 -26.89 18.54 -14.76
CA GLN A 227 -27.51 18.10 -16.03
C GLN A 227 -26.56 18.19 -17.24
N SER A 228 -25.24 18.23 -17.03
CA SER A 228 -24.23 18.50 -18.05
C SER A 228 -23.38 17.24 -18.29
N GLN A 229 -23.90 16.30 -19.09
CA GLN A 229 -23.16 15.15 -19.62
C GLN A 229 -21.97 15.52 -20.54
N ASN A 230 -21.52 16.78 -20.56
CA ASN A 230 -20.49 17.25 -21.48
C ASN A 230 -19.04 17.15 -20.96
N TYR A 231 -18.80 16.72 -19.71
CA TYR A 231 -17.42 16.57 -19.20
C TYR A 231 -16.67 15.37 -19.77
N LEU A 232 -17.39 14.40 -20.34
CA LEU A 232 -16.82 13.25 -21.08
C LEU A 232 -16.65 13.54 -22.57
N ALA A 233 -16.79 14.79 -23.03
CA ALA A 233 -16.48 15.15 -24.40
C ALA A 233 -14.98 14.92 -24.63
N GLN A 234 -14.67 13.72 -25.14
CA GLN A 234 -13.34 13.33 -25.55
C GLN A 234 -12.76 14.38 -26.50
N PRO A 235 -11.43 14.62 -26.48
CA PRO A 235 -10.81 15.40 -27.53
C PRO A 235 -11.15 14.73 -28.86
N LYS A 236 -11.95 15.41 -29.70
CA LYS A 236 -12.21 15.01 -31.08
C LYS A 236 -10.85 14.98 -31.78
N ILE A 237 -10.28 13.79 -31.91
CA ILE A 237 -9.19 13.54 -32.84
C ILE A 237 -9.78 13.80 -34.22
N SER A 238 -9.46 14.95 -34.81
CA SER A 238 -9.83 15.31 -36.17
C SER A 238 -9.08 14.41 -37.15
N GLY A 239 -9.60 13.21 -37.34
CA GLY A 239 -9.24 12.27 -38.39
C GLY A 239 -10.23 12.35 -39.54
N SER A 240 -9.73 12.66 -40.73
CA SER A 240 -10.43 12.71 -42.01
C SER A 240 -11.30 11.48 -42.27
N GLY A 241 -12.48 11.72 -42.81
CA GLY A 241 -13.55 10.74 -42.92
C GLY A 241 -13.31 9.56 -43.87
N SER A 242 -14.02 8.48 -43.54
CA SER A 242 -14.58 7.53 -44.50
C SER A 242 -15.93 7.06 -43.95
N THR A 243 -16.93 7.08 -44.82
CA THR A 243 -18.36 6.80 -44.60
C THR A 243 -18.66 5.41 -44.02
N PRO A 244 -19.78 5.24 -43.28
CA PRO A 244 -20.11 4.00 -42.58
C PRO A 244 -20.97 3.03 -43.41
N THR A 245 -20.59 1.75 -43.39
CA THR A 245 -21.43 0.64 -43.86
C THR A 245 -22.24 0.10 -42.68
N LYS A 246 -23.57 0.07 -42.84
CA LYS A 246 -24.55 -0.50 -41.90
C LYS A 246 -24.28 -1.98 -41.66
N ALA A 247 -24.28 -2.39 -40.38
CA ALA A 247 -24.50 -3.79 -39.99
C ALA A 247 -25.32 -3.86 -38.71
N THR A 248 -26.12 -4.91 -38.67
CA THR A 248 -27.37 -5.08 -37.95
C THR A 248 -27.18 -5.64 -36.54
N THR A 249 -28.04 -5.18 -35.63
CA THR A 249 -28.54 -5.73 -34.37
C THR A 249 -28.20 -7.20 -34.06
N LYS A 250 -27.67 -7.48 -32.86
CA LYS A 250 -28.16 -8.58 -32.01
C LYS A 250 -28.08 -8.21 -30.52
N ASN A 251 -29.26 -8.25 -29.90
CA ASN A 251 -29.48 -8.26 -28.45
C ASN A 251 -28.76 -9.45 -27.83
N ASN A 252 -28.17 -9.28 -26.65
CA ASN A 252 -27.82 -10.42 -25.80
C ASN A 252 -28.48 -10.29 -24.43
N THR A 253 -29.36 -11.26 -24.22
CA THR A 253 -30.18 -11.54 -23.05
C THR A 253 -29.30 -11.88 -21.84
N LEU A 254 -29.68 -11.36 -20.68
CA LEU A 254 -29.17 -11.79 -19.38
C LEU A 254 -29.40 -13.30 -19.22
N THR A 255 -28.32 -14.06 -19.12
CA THR A 255 -28.36 -15.45 -18.61
C THR A 255 -27.92 -15.41 -17.15
N GLN A 256 -28.86 -15.61 -16.24
CA GLN A 256 -28.57 -15.89 -14.83
C GLN A 256 -27.74 -17.18 -14.75
N VAL A 257 -26.48 -17.05 -14.32
CA VAL A 257 -25.68 -18.20 -13.92
C VAL A 257 -26.00 -18.50 -12.47
N ARG A 258 -26.66 -19.65 -12.27
CA ARG A 258 -27.00 -20.27 -11.01
C ARG A 258 -25.70 -20.71 -10.31
N ILE A 259 -25.43 -20.18 -9.13
CA ILE A 259 -24.33 -20.61 -8.26
C ILE A 259 -24.70 -21.98 -7.67
N PRO A 260 -23.80 -22.98 -7.65
CA PRO A 260 -24.06 -24.25 -6.96
C PRO A 260 -24.14 -24.04 -5.45
N GLU A 261 -25.21 -24.57 -4.85
CA GLU A 261 -25.34 -24.73 -3.40
C GLU A 261 -24.16 -25.55 -2.87
N PHE A 262 -23.35 -24.92 -2.01
CA PHE A 262 -22.35 -25.64 -1.23
C PHE A 262 -23.01 -26.04 0.09
N ASN A 263 -23.33 -27.33 0.23
CA ASN A 263 -23.75 -27.93 1.48
C ASN A 263 -22.61 -27.78 2.50
N ALA A 264 -22.81 -26.90 3.48
CA ALA A 264 -22.00 -26.88 4.68
C ALA A 264 -22.60 -27.88 5.68
N ASP A 265 -22.03 -29.08 5.71
CA ASP A 265 -22.29 -30.02 6.79
C ASP A 265 -21.84 -29.42 8.13
N HIS A 266 -22.73 -29.59 9.10
CA HIS A 266 -22.61 -29.15 10.48
C HIS A 266 -21.32 -29.62 11.14
N ASN A 267 -20.60 -28.69 11.77
CA ASN A 267 -19.79 -29.03 12.94
C ASN A 267 -20.13 -28.04 14.06
N GLU A 268 -20.94 -28.51 15.00
CA GLU A 268 -21.28 -27.83 16.25
C GLU A 268 -20.01 -27.58 17.07
N MET A 269 -19.61 -26.31 17.21
CA MET A 269 -18.72 -25.92 18.31
C MET A 269 -19.57 -25.66 19.55
N GLN A 270 -19.50 -26.59 20.49
CA GLN A 270 -20.01 -26.46 21.85
C GLN A 270 -19.31 -25.31 22.62
N PRO A 271 -20.01 -24.63 23.55
CA PRO A 271 -19.43 -23.58 24.37
C PRO A 271 -18.50 -24.14 25.45
N PHE A 272 -17.33 -23.52 25.58
CA PHE A 272 -16.32 -23.83 26.59
C PHE A 272 -16.86 -23.47 27.99
N GLN A 273 -17.13 -24.47 28.83
CA GLN A 273 -17.38 -24.29 30.26
C GLN A 273 -16.04 -24.19 31.01
N VAL A 274 -15.89 -23.14 31.81
CA VAL A 274 -14.73 -22.93 32.69
C VAL A 274 -14.95 -23.69 34.00
N PRO A 275 -14.01 -24.52 34.50
CA PRO A 275 -14.14 -25.10 35.81
C PRO A 275 -13.76 -24.07 36.89
N SER A 276 -14.68 -23.80 37.81
CA SER A 276 -14.37 -23.17 39.09
C SER A 276 -13.58 -24.14 39.95
N THR A 277 -12.29 -23.86 40.19
CA THR A 277 -11.50 -24.55 41.22
C THR A 277 -11.19 -23.58 42.34
N VAL A 278 -11.73 -23.88 43.51
CA VAL A 278 -11.40 -23.28 44.80
C VAL A 278 -9.97 -23.69 45.16
N ILE A 279 -9.06 -22.73 45.33
CA ILE A 279 -7.72 -22.97 45.85
C ILE A 279 -7.58 -22.27 47.20
N THR A 280 -7.35 -23.10 48.21
CA THR A 280 -7.00 -22.77 49.58
C THR A 280 -5.65 -22.05 49.63
N THR A 281 -5.60 -20.94 50.37
CA THR A 281 -4.41 -20.14 50.64
C THR A 281 -3.54 -20.80 51.72
N THR A 282 -2.28 -21.10 51.39
CA THR A 282 -1.18 -21.12 52.35
C THR A 282 0.01 -20.34 51.79
N ASN A 283 0.52 -19.46 52.64
CA ASN A 283 1.65 -18.57 52.40
C ASN A 283 2.94 -19.37 52.18
N GLU A 284 3.76 -18.97 51.19
CA GLU A 284 5.22 -18.94 51.35
C GLU A 284 5.87 -18.06 50.28
N ILE A 285 6.69 -17.12 50.76
CA ILE A 285 7.44 -16.13 49.99
C ILE A 285 8.82 -16.74 49.70
N THR A 286 9.15 -16.98 48.44
CA THR A 286 10.55 -16.94 47.95
C THR A 286 10.58 -16.79 46.43
N THR A 287 11.22 -15.72 45.96
CA THR A 287 11.30 -15.32 44.54
C THR A 287 12.42 -16.05 43.78
N PRO A 288 12.14 -16.57 42.56
CA PRO A 288 13.12 -16.60 41.48
C PRO A 288 12.48 -16.11 40.17
N ARG A 289 12.15 -14.81 40.07
CA ARG A 289 11.53 -14.23 38.86
C ARG A 289 12.54 -13.65 37.85
N THR A 290 13.81 -13.53 38.23
CA THR A 290 14.84 -12.87 37.40
C THR A 290 15.50 -13.82 36.38
N ASN A 291 15.57 -15.13 36.65
CA ASN A 291 16.22 -16.10 35.76
C ASN A 291 15.40 -16.48 34.53
N ARG A 292 14.06 -16.41 34.60
CA ARG A 292 13.19 -16.83 33.47
C ARG A 292 13.21 -15.83 32.31
N ARG A 293 13.45 -14.54 32.60
CA ARG A 293 13.47 -13.46 31.61
C ARG A 293 14.76 -13.46 30.76
N LEU A 294 15.89 -13.83 31.36
CA LEU A 294 17.17 -13.99 30.66
C LEU A 294 17.16 -15.22 29.74
N GLN A 295 16.61 -16.35 30.19
CA GLN A 295 16.48 -17.55 29.35
C GLN A 295 15.57 -17.32 28.13
N LEU A 296 14.46 -16.58 28.30
CA LEU A 296 13.57 -16.25 27.18
C LEU A 296 14.24 -15.32 26.14
N ALA A 297 15.08 -14.37 26.58
CA ALA A 297 15.81 -13.48 25.68
C ALA A 297 16.90 -14.22 24.87
N GLU A 298 17.63 -15.14 25.49
CA GLU A 298 18.63 -15.97 24.81
C GLU A 298 17.99 -16.94 23.81
N THR A 299 16.81 -17.47 24.13
CA THR A 299 16.07 -18.36 23.23
C THR A 299 15.55 -17.60 22.00
N CYS A 300 15.05 -16.38 22.16
CA CYS A 300 14.60 -15.55 21.03
C CYS A 300 15.75 -15.12 20.11
N ALA A 301 16.90 -14.72 20.65
CA ALA A 301 18.06 -14.33 19.85
C ALA A 301 18.61 -15.50 19.00
N SER A 302 18.55 -16.73 19.52
CA SER A 302 18.95 -17.95 18.80
C SER A 302 18.01 -18.28 17.63
N VAL A 303 16.70 -18.09 17.83
CA VAL A 303 15.69 -18.32 16.77
C VAL A 303 15.81 -17.28 15.66
N GLU A 304 16.07 -16.02 15.97
CA GLU A 304 16.26 -14.99 14.94
C GLU A 304 17.53 -15.23 14.11
N SER A 305 18.63 -15.64 14.75
CA SER A 305 19.87 -15.97 14.05
C SER A 305 19.70 -17.14 13.08
N THR A 306 18.95 -18.18 13.47
CA THR A 306 18.70 -19.34 12.60
C THR A 306 17.79 -19.01 11.43
N ILE A 307 16.79 -18.14 11.61
CA ILE A 307 15.93 -17.66 10.51
C ILE A 307 16.73 -16.83 9.49
N VAL A 308 17.61 -15.94 9.97
CA VAL A 308 18.48 -15.13 9.10
C VAL A 308 19.44 -16.02 8.29
N GLU A 309 20.05 -17.01 8.92
CA GLU A 309 20.97 -17.91 8.23
C GLU A 309 20.24 -18.82 7.23
N HIS A 310 19.03 -19.28 7.55
CA HIS A 310 18.20 -20.04 6.62
C HIS A 310 17.82 -19.21 5.38
N LYS A 311 17.46 -17.94 5.55
CA LYS A 311 17.20 -17.03 4.42
C LYS A 311 18.45 -16.79 3.55
N ARG A 312 19.62 -16.67 4.17
CA ARG A 312 20.91 -16.56 3.45
C ARG A 312 21.22 -17.83 2.65
N MET A 313 20.95 -18.99 3.23
CA MET A 313 21.13 -20.28 2.57
C MET A 313 20.22 -20.43 1.36
N GLN A 314 18.91 -20.16 1.50
CA GLN A 314 17.96 -20.18 0.38
C GLN A 314 18.34 -19.18 -0.73
N ALA A 315 18.85 -17.99 -0.38
CA ALA A 315 19.31 -17.02 -1.37
C ALA A 315 20.54 -17.52 -2.15
N ARG A 316 21.48 -18.20 -1.48
CA ARG A 316 22.64 -18.83 -2.13
C ARG A 316 22.21 -19.96 -3.07
N GLU A 317 21.26 -20.79 -2.65
CA GLU A 317 20.71 -21.86 -3.49
C GLU A 317 20.00 -21.33 -4.73
N ARG A 318 19.15 -20.30 -4.59
CA ARG A 318 18.51 -19.65 -5.74
C ARG A 318 19.52 -19.05 -6.71
N MET A 319 20.58 -18.43 -6.20
CA MET A 319 21.67 -17.92 -7.05
C MET A 319 22.46 -19.05 -7.72
N ALA A 320 22.70 -20.16 -7.04
CA ALA A 320 23.37 -21.33 -7.60
C ALA A 320 22.51 -21.99 -8.69
N ALA A 321 21.21 -22.18 -8.44
CA ALA A 321 20.25 -22.71 -9.41
C ALA A 321 20.14 -21.80 -10.64
N LYS A 322 20.08 -20.48 -10.44
CA LYS A 322 20.05 -19.51 -11.56
C LYS A 322 21.33 -19.54 -12.39
N ARG A 323 22.49 -19.79 -11.77
CA ARG A 323 23.76 -19.97 -12.50
C ARG A 323 23.81 -21.28 -13.27
N ALA A 324 23.26 -22.35 -12.69
CA ALA A 324 23.21 -23.66 -13.33
C ALA A 324 22.23 -23.70 -14.53
N ALA A 325 21.15 -22.92 -14.47
CA ALA A 325 20.14 -22.84 -15.54
C ALA A 325 20.48 -21.85 -16.66
N ALA A 326 21.51 -21.00 -16.49
CA ALA A 326 21.87 -20.00 -17.49
C ALA A 326 22.60 -20.65 -18.66
N THR A 327 22.17 -20.33 -19.90
CA THR A 327 22.91 -20.72 -21.10
C THR A 327 24.25 -19.97 -21.17
N PRO A 328 25.28 -20.51 -21.84
CA PRO A 328 26.56 -19.83 -22.00
C PRO A 328 26.44 -18.41 -22.60
N GLU A 329 25.48 -18.21 -23.51
CA GLU A 329 25.20 -16.90 -24.11
C GLU A 329 24.63 -15.91 -23.09
N GLU A 330 23.71 -16.35 -22.24
CA GLU A 330 23.11 -15.49 -21.21
C GLU A 330 24.10 -15.16 -20.09
N ALA A 331 24.99 -16.09 -19.76
CA ALA A 331 26.11 -15.83 -18.84
C ALA A 331 27.07 -14.76 -19.39
N GLU A 332 27.37 -14.78 -20.70
CA GLU A 332 28.24 -13.78 -21.31
C GLU A 332 27.56 -12.40 -21.41
N ARG A 333 26.27 -12.35 -21.77
CA ARG A 333 25.49 -11.09 -21.72
C ARG A 333 25.50 -10.46 -20.33
N GLN A 334 25.36 -11.26 -19.27
CA GLN A 334 25.44 -10.76 -17.89
C GLN A 334 26.85 -10.24 -17.53
N ARG A 335 27.91 -10.86 -18.04
CA ARG A 335 29.30 -10.38 -17.82
C ARG A 335 29.55 -9.05 -18.52
N ILE A 336 29.05 -8.86 -19.74
CA ILE A 336 29.14 -7.60 -20.47
C ILE A 336 28.42 -6.49 -19.69
N LEU A 337 27.17 -6.72 -19.28
CA LEU A 337 26.40 -5.76 -18.49
C LEU A 337 27.07 -5.43 -17.15
N ALA A 338 27.69 -6.41 -16.49
CA ALA A 338 28.43 -6.18 -15.25
C ALA A 338 29.66 -5.28 -15.49
N ARG A 339 30.41 -5.51 -16.58
CA ARG A 339 31.56 -4.67 -16.97
C ARG A 339 31.14 -3.24 -17.27
N GLU A 340 30.04 -3.05 -18.00
CA GLU A 340 29.48 -1.73 -18.30
C GLU A 340 29.08 -0.98 -17.02
N ARG A 341 28.38 -1.65 -16.10
CA ARG A 341 28.01 -1.06 -14.79
C ARG A 341 29.23 -0.67 -13.97
N SER A 342 30.26 -1.51 -13.94
CA SER A 342 31.52 -1.19 -13.26
C SER A 342 32.26 -0.02 -13.91
N ALA A 343 32.24 0.09 -15.24
CA ALA A 343 32.83 1.22 -15.96
C ALA A 343 32.08 2.52 -15.68
N ALA A 344 30.74 2.50 -15.71
CA ALA A 344 29.89 3.65 -15.40
C ALA A 344 30.14 4.17 -13.97
N ARG A 345 30.24 3.27 -12.98
CA ARG A 345 30.56 3.66 -11.58
C ARG A 345 31.93 4.32 -11.44
N ARG A 346 32.94 3.85 -12.18
CA ARG A 346 34.27 4.49 -12.18
C ARG A 346 34.23 5.87 -12.81
N ALA A 347 33.46 6.04 -13.90
CA ALA A 347 33.29 7.34 -14.54
C ALA A 347 32.65 8.37 -13.59
N THR A 348 31.56 7.99 -12.89
CA THR A 348 30.90 8.87 -11.92
C THR A 348 31.80 9.24 -10.73
N LEU A 349 32.55 8.28 -10.18
CA LEU A 349 33.51 8.54 -9.09
C LEU A 349 34.65 9.47 -9.53
N THR A 350 35.04 9.41 -10.79
CA THR A 350 36.09 10.28 -11.35
C THR A 350 35.57 11.71 -11.54
N GLN A 351 34.32 11.85 -11.99
CA GLN A 351 33.65 13.15 -12.11
C GLN A 351 33.46 13.82 -10.74
N GLU A 352 33.00 13.07 -9.73
CA GLU A 352 32.80 13.58 -8.37
C GLU A 352 34.13 14.04 -7.74
N LYS A 353 35.21 13.28 -7.93
CA LYS A 353 36.56 13.71 -7.50
C LYS A 353 37.05 14.97 -8.21
N ALA A 354 36.78 15.10 -9.51
CA ALA A 354 37.18 16.26 -10.30
C ALA A 354 36.40 17.53 -9.89
N GLU A 355 35.11 17.40 -9.55
CA GLU A 355 34.30 18.50 -9.01
C GLU A 355 34.78 18.92 -7.61
N GLN A 356 35.11 17.97 -6.73
CA GLN A 356 35.67 18.28 -5.41
C GLN A 356 36.99 19.06 -5.49
N GLN A 357 37.86 18.75 -6.45
CA GLN A 357 39.12 19.48 -6.66
C GLN A 357 38.94 20.89 -7.25
N ARG A 358 37.83 21.19 -7.93
CA ARG A 358 37.54 22.55 -8.44
C ARG A 358 36.93 23.48 -7.39
N THR A 359 36.44 22.91 -6.31
CA THR A 359 35.73 23.65 -5.25
C THR A 359 36.67 24.03 -4.09
N LEU A 360 37.88 23.47 -4.07
CA LEU A 360 39.01 23.85 -3.23
C LEU A 360 39.93 24.79 -4.02
#